data_AF-A0A0G8F4U5-F1
#
_entry.id   AF-A0A0G8F4U5-F1
#
_cell.length_a   1.000
_cell.length_b   1.000
_cell.length_c   1.000
_cell.angle_alpha   90.00
_cell.angle_beta   90.00
_cell.angle_gamma   90.00
#
_symmetry.space_group_name_H-M   'P 1'
#
loop_
_entity.id
_entity.type
_entity.pdbx_description
1 polymer ?
#
loop_
_entity_poly.entity_id
_entity_poly.type
_entity_poly.pdbx_seq_one_letter_code
_entity_poly.pdbx_strand_id
1 'polypeptide(L)'
;MKMKALLVLDMQKGILECKDFSVEKELITNVIEKFKTENEPIIFLKHRDDNPESTLYYESIGSELVEEYTGYADYIVEKTTPSTFKETGVEEILTKHQVDHVVIVGFNTEY
;
A
#
# COMPACT_ATOMS: atom_id res chain seq x y z
N MET A 1 -13.25 21.87 2.97
CA MET A 1 -12.12 21.18 3.62
C MET A 1 -11.55 20.25 2.57
N LYS A 2 -10.22 20.17 2.43
CA LYS A 2 -9.59 19.24 1.49
C LYS A 2 -9.50 17.86 2.14
N MET A 3 -10.00 16.83 1.48
CA MET A 3 -9.96 15.45 2.00
C MET A 3 -8.76 14.72 1.39
N LYS A 4 -7.86 14.21 2.24
CA LYS A 4 -6.72 13.43 1.81
C LYS A 4 -6.99 11.94 1.99
N ALA A 5 -6.34 11.11 1.18
CA ALA A 5 -6.17 9.69 1.46
C ALA A 5 -4.70 9.28 1.34
N LEU A 6 -4.31 8.30 2.13
CA LEU A 6 -2.98 7.67 2.07
C LEU A 6 -3.06 6.38 1.26
N LEU A 7 -2.24 6.28 0.22
CA LEU A 7 -1.97 5.03 -0.49
C LEU A 7 -0.63 4.48 0.01
N VAL A 8 -0.65 3.29 0.59
CA VAL A 8 0.55 2.57 1.04
C VAL A 8 0.80 1.43 0.06
N LEU A 9 1.80 1.60 -0.80
CA LEU A 9 2.10 0.69 -1.90
C LEU A 9 3.02 -0.45 -1.46
N ASP A 10 2.57 -1.68 -1.70
CA ASP A 10 3.38 -2.90 -1.79
C ASP A 10 4.40 -3.09 -0.66
N MET A 11 3.99 -2.83 0.60
CA MET A 11 4.78 -3.14 1.80
C MET A 11 4.76 -4.65 2.10
N GLN A 12 5.16 -5.44 1.12
CA GLN A 12 5.13 -6.90 1.12
C GLN A 12 6.46 -7.48 1.59
N LYS A 13 6.40 -8.63 2.29
CA LYS A 13 7.57 -9.32 2.86
C LYS A 13 8.66 -9.55 1.81
N GLY A 14 8.28 -10.01 0.61
CA GLY A 14 9.21 -10.30 -0.49
C GLY A 14 10.01 -9.10 -0.99
N ILE A 15 9.42 -7.89 -0.96
CA ILE A 15 10.16 -6.64 -1.27
C ILE A 15 11.05 -6.26 -0.09
N LEU A 16 10.49 -6.27 1.12
CA LEU A 16 11.14 -5.74 2.32
C LEU A 16 12.27 -6.62 2.86
N GLU A 17 12.38 -7.86 2.40
CA GLU A 17 13.48 -8.78 2.71
C GLU A 17 14.67 -8.66 1.74
N CYS A 18 14.49 -7.98 0.59
CA CYS A 18 15.54 -7.86 -0.42
C CYS A 18 16.69 -6.93 0.00
N LYS A 19 16.43 -5.94 0.88
CA LYS A 19 17.38 -4.92 1.34
C LYS A 19 16.99 -4.41 2.73
N ASP A 20 17.87 -3.62 3.33
CA ASP A 20 17.52 -2.84 4.53
C ASP A 20 16.74 -1.58 4.12
N PHE A 21 15.51 -1.49 4.62
CA PHE A 21 14.60 -0.36 4.43
C PHE A 21 14.15 0.23 5.78
N SER A 22 14.98 0.12 6.83
CA SER A 22 14.59 0.52 8.19
C SER A 22 14.18 2.00 8.27
N VAL A 23 14.88 2.88 7.55
CA VAL A 23 14.57 4.32 7.51
C VAL A 23 13.25 4.57 6.79
N GLU A 24 13.04 3.95 5.63
CA GLU A 24 11.80 4.08 4.86
C GLU A 24 10.61 3.54 5.64
N LYS A 25 10.76 2.39 6.31
CA LYS A 25 9.73 1.81 7.17
C LYS A 25 9.34 2.76 8.31
N GLU A 26 10.31 3.38 8.97
CA GLU A 26 10.05 4.38 10.02
C GLU A 26 9.29 5.59 9.47
N LEU A 27 9.75 6.16 8.35
CA LEU A 27 9.10 7.31 7.72
C LEU A 27 7.66 6.98 7.26
N ILE A 28 7.46 5.81 6.64
CA ILE A 28 6.12 5.35 6.22
C ILE A 28 5.21 5.19 7.44
N THR A 29 5.70 4.59 8.52
CA THR A 29 4.93 4.41 9.76
C THR A 29 4.49 5.75 10.34
N ASN A 30 5.38 6.75 10.39
CA ASN A 30 5.04 8.10 10.84
C ASN A 30 3.93 8.75 9.99
N VAL A 31 3.92 8.51 8.67
CA VAL A 31 2.85 9.00 7.78
C VAL A 31 1.53 8.27 8.05
N ILE A 32 1.56 6.94 8.21
CA ILE A 32 0.38 6.12 8.55
C ILE A 32 -0.25 6.61 9.86
N GLU A 33 0.55 6.79 10.90
CA GLU A 33 0.07 7.27 12.20
C GLU A 33 -0.58 8.66 12.09
N LYS A 34 0.00 9.56 11.30
CA LYS A 34 -0.58 10.87 11.04
C LYS A 34 -1.98 10.77 10.42
N PHE A 35 -2.13 9.98 9.35
CA PHE A 35 -3.43 9.79 8.70
C PHE A 35 -4.45 9.15 9.65
N LYS A 36 -4.01 8.20 10.47
CA LYS A 36 -4.86 7.56 11.49
C LYS A 36 -5.37 8.59 12.52
N THR A 37 -4.51 9.48 13.01
CA THR A 37 -4.92 10.52 13.97
C THR A 37 -5.86 11.56 13.36
N GLU A 38 -5.79 11.77 12.04
CA GLU A 38 -6.66 12.70 11.31
C GLU A 38 -7.98 12.04 10.86
N ASN A 39 -8.17 10.74 11.10
CA ASN A 39 -9.29 9.92 10.60
C ASN A 39 -9.47 10.04 9.08
N GLU A 40 -8.35 10.10 8.35
CA GLU A 40 -8.35 10.12 6.89
C GLU A 40 -8.14 8.70 6.32
N PRO A 41 -8.75 8.36 5.18
CA PRO A 41 -8.68 7.01 4.64
C PRO A 41 -7.25 6.51 4.39
N ILE A 42 -6.95 5.30 4.87
CA ILE A 42 -5.69 4.59 4.66
C ILE A 42 -5.95 3.34 3.80
N ILE A 43 -5.41 3.34 2.59
CA ILE A 43 -5.59 2.27 1.60
C ILE A 43 -4.24 1.59 1.38
N PHE A 44 -4.15 0.32 1.73
CA PHE A 44 -3.00 -0.52 1.44
C PHE A 44 -3.17 -1.22 0.11
N LEU A 45 -2.09 -1.27 -0.66
CA LEU A 45 -2.03 -1.97 -1.93
C LEU A 45 -1.08 -3.16 -1.80
N LYS A 46 -1.51 -4.30 -2.35
CA LYS A 46 -0.74 -5.53 -2.41
C LYS A 46 -0.62 -5.95 -3.88
N HIS A 47 0.60 -6.06 -4.39
CA HIS A 47 0.82 -6.60 -5.72
C HIS A 47 0.66 -8.13 -5.71
N ARG A 48 -0.09 -8.64 -6.69
CA ARG A 48 -0.34 -10.07 -6.89
C ARG A 48 0.31 -10.49 -8.20
N ASP A 49 1.33 -11.33 -8.11
CA ASP A 49 2.00 -11.93 -9.26
C ASP A 49 1.56 -13.40 -9.43
N ASP A 50 1.32 -13.82 -10.66
CA ASP A 50 0.97 -15.19 -11.02
C ASP A 50 2.20 -16.03 -11.41
N ASN A 51 3.39 -15.40 -11.54
CA ASN A 51 4.64 -16.11 -11.82
C ASN A 51 5.18 -16.81 -10.56
N PRO A 52 5.31 -18.16 -10.52
CA PRO A 52 5.83 -18.89 -9.36
C PRO A 52 7.29 -18.58 -8.98
N GLU A 53 8.07 -18.01 -9.91
CA GLU A 53 9.46 -17.58 -9.65
C GLU A 53 9.54 -16.19 -9.01
N SER A 54 8.43 -15.45 -8.96
CA SER A 54 8.36 -14.12 -8.39
C SER A 54 8.43 -14.16 -6.87
N THR A 55 9.13 -13.21 -6.25
CA THR A 55 9.10 -13.01 -4.79
C THR A 55 7.72 -12.56 -4.30
N LEU A 56 6.86 -12.12 -5.21
CA LEU A 56 5.49 -11.69 -4.95
C LEU A 56 4.44 -12.68 -5.52
N TYR A 57 4.84 -13.92 -5.83
CA TYR A 57 3.92 -14.96 -6.24
C TYR A 57 2.78 -15.11 -5.23
N TYR A 58 1.54 -15.09 -5.68
CA TYR A 58 0.36 -14.95 -4.81
C TYR A 58 0.19 -16.07 -3.76
N GLU A 59 0.77 -17.25 -3.95
CA GLU A 59 0.76 -18.34 -2.95
C GLU A 59 2.01 -18.35 -2.05
N SER A 60 2.94 -17.43 -2.26
CA SER A 60 4.16 -17.30 -1.47
C SER A 60 3.94 -16.38 -0.26
N ILE A 61 4.68 -16.65 0.82
CA ILE A 61 4.73 -15.77 1.99
C ILE A 61 5.27 -14.37 1.66
N GLY A 62 6.11 -14.28 0.62
CA GLY A 62 6.68 -13.01 0.15
C GLY A 62 5.61 -12.06 -0.40
N SER A 63 4.49 -12.60 -0.91
CA SER A 63 3.35 -11.78 -1.33
C SER A 63 2.61 -11.14 -0.16
N GLU A 64 2.76 -11.63 1.07
CA GLU A 64 1.99 -11.07 2.19
C GLU A 64 2.50 -9.70 2.60
N LEU A 65 1.56 -8.82 2.97
CA LEU A 65 1.88 -7.55 3.61
C LEU A 65 2.51 -7.82 4.98
N VAL A 66 3.38 -6.90 5.43
CA VAL A 66 3.94 -6.98 6.78
C VAL A 66 2.85 -6.61 7.80
N GLU A 67 2.51 -7.59 8.65
CA GLU A 67 1.38 -7.53 9.58
C GLU A 67 1.40 -6.29 10.50
N GLU A 68 2.60 -5.85 10.90
CA GLU A 68 2.84 -4.67 11.74
C GLU A 68 2.14 -3.40 11.21
N TYR A 69 2.00 -3.26 9.89
CA TYR A 69 1.42 -2.08 9.27
C TYR A 69 -0.05 -2.27 8.87
N THR A 70 -0.47 -3.50 8.59
CA THR A 70 -1.82 -3.77 8.06
C THR A 70 -2.94 -3.46 9.04
N GLY A 71 -2.68 -3.48 10.34
CA GLY A 71 -3.65 -3.11 11.38
C GLY A 71 -4.11 -1.63 11.33
N TYR A 72 -3.46 -0.82 10.50
CA TYR A 72 -3.82 0.59 10.26
C TYR A 72 -4.64 0.79 9.00
N ALA A 73 -4.80 -0.22 8.15
CA ALA A 73 -5.50 -0.09 6.88
C ALA A 73 -7.02 -0.05 7.07
N ASP A 74 -7.69 0.91 6.44
CA ASP A 74 -9.15 0.89 6.28
C ASP A 74 -9.56 -0.02 5.11
N TYR A 75 -8.69 -0.10 4.10
CA TYR A 75 -8.87 -0.90 2.90
C TYR A 75 -7.56 -1.60 2.53
N ILE A 76 -7.67 -2.85 2.08
CA ILE A 76 -6.59 -3.57 1.41
C ILE A 76 -7.09 -3.92 0.01
N VAL A 77 -6.37 -3.49 -1.02
CA VAL A 77 -6.74 -3.71 -2.42
C VAL A 77 -5.59 -4.42 -3.13
N GLU A 78 -5.92 -5.48 -3.86
CA GLU A 78 -4.94 -6.19 -4.70
C GLU A 78 -4.82 -5.52 -6.06
N LYS A 79 -3.61 -5.54 -6.63
CA LYS A 79 -3.33 -5.11 -8.01
C LYS A 79 -2.43 -6.10 -8.71
N THR A 80 -2.65 -6.31 -10.00
CA THR A 80 -1.83 -7.18 -10.87
C THR A 80 -0.96 -6.39 -11.84
N THR A 81 -1.02 -5.05 -11.79
CA THR A 81 -0.18 -4.16 -12.61
C THR A 81 0.52 -3.13 -11.72
N PRO A 82 1.53 -2.41 -12.23
CA PRO A 82 2.17 -1.34 -11.46
C PRO A 82 1.19 -0.21 -11.11
N SER A 83 0.25 0.09 -12.00
CA SER A 83 -0.78 1.10 -11.75
C SER A 83 -1.73 0.67 -10.64
N THR A 84 -1.81 1.49 -9.59
CA THR A 84 -2.77 1.34 -8.49
C THR A 84 -4.23 1.49 -8.91
N PHE A 85 -4.50 2.15 -10.04
CA PHE A 85 -5.87 2.45 -10.48
C PHE A 85 -6.40 1.47 -11.53
N LYS A 86 -5.52 0.82 -12.28
CA LYS A 86 -5.94 -0.03 -13.38
C LYS A 86 -6.58 -1.31 -12.84
N GLU A 87 -7.88 -1.47 -13.12
CA GLU A 87 -8.65 -2.67 -12.79
C GLU A 87 -8.66 -2.98 -11.28
N THR A 88 -8.62 -1.93 -10.45
CA THR A 88 -8.72 -2.02 -8.99
C THR A 88 -9.94 -1.26 -8.48
N GLY A 89 -10.28 -1.41 -7.19
CA GLY A 89 -11.36 -0.67 -6.53
C GLY A 89 -10.95 0.69 -5.94
N VAL A 90 -9.74 1.19 -6.25
CA VAL A 90 -9.17 2.37 -5.56
C VAL A 90 -9.92 3.64 -5.93
N GLU A 91 -10.27 3.83 -7.21
CA GLU A 91 -10.98 5.03 -7.66
C GLU A 91 -12.36 5.15 -7.00
N GLU A 92 -13.07 4.04 -6.84
CA GLU A 92 -14.36 3.99 -6.15
C GLU A 92 -14.23 4.33 -4.67
N ILE A 93 -13.18 3.83 -3.99
CA ILE A 93 -12.91 4.17 -2.59
C ILE A 93 -12.63 5.66 -2.44
N LEU A 94 -11.74 6.22 -3.27
CA LEU A 94 -11.38 7.64 -3.22
C LEU A 94 -12.61 8.53 -3.50
N THR A 95 -13.42 8.17 -4.51
CA THR A 95 -14.64 8.88 -4.87
C THR A 95 -15.67 8.84 -3.74
N LYS A 96 -15.87 7.66 -3.13
CA LYS A 96 -16.79 7.47 -1.99
C LYS A 96 -16.43 8.39 -0.81
N HIS A 97 -15.14 8.57 -0.55
CA HIS A 97 -14.65 9.44 0.52
C HIS A 97 -14.48 10.90 0.11
N GLN A 98 -14.81 11.27 -1.14
CA GLN A 98 -14.65 12.63 -1.69
C GLN A 98 -13.21 13.14 -1.57
N VAL A 99 -12.23 12.25 -1.80
CA VAL A 99 -10.80 12.57 -1.73
C VAL A 99 -10.43 13.51 -2.86
N ASP A 100 -9.71 14.59 -2.53
CA ASP A 100 -9.19 15.55 -3.50
C ASP A 100 -7.65 15.62 -3.55
N HIS A 101 -6.97 15.04 -2.56
CA HIS A 101 -5.52 14.91 -2.52
C HIS A 101 -5.12 13.49 -2.13
N VAL A 102 -4.14 12.94 -2.84
CA VAL A 102 -3.59 11.63 -2.53
C VAL A 102 -2.16 11.80 -2.07
N VAL A 103 -1.82 11.15 -0.95
CA VAL A 103 -0.44 10.98 -0.50
C VAL A 103 -0.04 9.54 -0.78
N ILE A 104 1.10 9.34 -1.42
CA ILE A 104 1.57 8.02 -1.83
C ILE A 104 2.89 7.75 -1.12
N VAL A 105 2.97 6.59 -0.49
CA VAL A 105 4.17 6.05 0.13
C VAL A 105 4.28 4.57 -0.21
N GLY A 106 5.44 3.96 0.02
CA GLY A 106 5.66 2.53 -0.22
C GLY A 106 6.66 2.26 -1.33
N PHE A 107 6.55 1.09 -1.96
CA PHE A 107 7.57 0.55 -2.85
C PHE A 107 7.00 0.12 -4.20
N ASN A 108 7.75 0.10 -5.30
CA ASN A 108 9.05 0.75 -5.51
C ASN A 108 8.85 2.02 -6.34
N THR A 109 9.64 3.07 -6.10
CA THR A 109 9.49 4.39 -6.75
C THR A 109 9.53 4.36 -8.28
N GLU A 110 10.23 3.40 -8.87
CA GLU A 110 10.44 3.33 -10.33
C GLU A 110 9.32 2.63 -11.11
N TYR A 111 8.34 2.03 -10.42
CA TYR A 111 7.30 1.21 -11.03
C TYR A 111 5.89 1.69 -10.65
#